data_AF-A0A2J4ZUR3-F1
#
_entry.id   AF-A0A2J4ZUR3-F1
#
_cell.length_a   1.000
_cell.length_b   1.000
_cell.length_c   1.000
_cell.angle_alpha   90.00
_cell.angle_beta   90.00
_cell.angle_gamma   90.00
#
_symmetry.space_group_name_H-M   'P 1'
#
loop_
_entity.id
_entity.type
_entity.pdbx_description
1 polymer ?
#
loop_
_entity_poly.entity_id
_entity_poly.type
_entity_poly.pdbx_seq_one_letter_code
_entity_poly.pdbx_strand_id
1 'polypeptide(L)'
;MKNWPNPFIEQRADPYILRHQESYYFIASVPEYDRLEIRRSATLEGLRHAQPVVVWRKPDSGPMSQLIWAPELHEIDGKWYIYFA
;
A
#
# COMPACT_ATOMS: atom_id res chain seq x y z
N MET A 1 19.64 1.32 19.68
CA MET A 1 18.57 0.77 18.82
C MET A 1 17.73 1.92 18.31
N LYS A 2 17.39 1.98 17.01
CA LYS A 2 16.49 3.02 16.51
C LYS A 2 15.08 2.71 17.02
N ASN A 3 14.46 3.65 17.73
CA ASN A 3 13.09 3.50 18.21
C ASN A 3 12.12 3.75 17.05
N TRP A 4 11.24 2.81 16.77
CA TRP A 4 10.24 2.93 15.71
C TRP A 4 8.89 3.32 16.31
N PRO A 5 8.23 4.35 15.77
CA PRO A 5 6.92 4.75 16.24
C PRO A 5 5.92 3.64 15.96
N ASN A 6 5.19 3.23 17.00
CA ASN A 6 4.07 2.30 16.92
C ASN A 6 2.84 2.99 17.55
N PRO A 7 1.72 3.13 16.81
CA PRO A 7 1.50 2.67 15.45
C PRO A 7 2.38 3.40 14.42
N PHE A 8 2.79 2.67 13.37
CA PHE A 8 3.68 3.22 12.35
C PHE A 8 2.90 4.12 11.38
N ILE A 9 1.87 3.56 10.75
CA ILE A 9 0.87 4.28 9.94
C ILE A 9 -0.49 3.87 10.48
N GLU A 10 -1.25 4.84 11.01
CA GLU A 10 -2.56 4.59 11.59
C GLU A 10 -3.58 4.18 10.53
N GLN A 11 -4.59 3.41 10.97
CA GLN A 11 -5.73 3.01 10.14
C GLN A 11 -5.32 2.32 8.83
N ARG A 12 -4.28 1.48 8.88
CA ARG A 12 -3.87 0.61 7.79
C ARG A 12 -3.70 -0.80 8.33
N ALA A 13 -4.49 -1.73 7.79
CA ALA A 13 -4.38 -3.15 8.08
C ALA A 13 -3.61 -3.83 6.94
N ASP A 14 -3.11 -5.05 7.20
CA ASP A 14 -2.40 -5.86 6.20
C ASP A 14 -1.24 -5.11 5.51
N PRO A 15 -0.32 -4.51 6.28
CA PRO A 15 0.71 -3.64 5.71
C PRO A 15 1.73 -4.45 4.91
N TYR A 16 1.96 -4.06 3.66
CA TYR A 16 3.04 -4.56 2.83
C TYR A 16 4.01 -3.42 2.46
N ILE A 17 5.30 -3.64 2.68
CA ILE A 17 6.36 -2.70 2.33
C ILE A 17 7.36 -3.37 1.38
N LEU A 18 7.52 -2.80 0.19
CA LEU A 18 8.59 -3.17 -0.75
C LEU A 18 9.69 -2.11 -0.71
N ARG A 19 10.93 -2.55 -0.56
CA ARG A 19 12.09 -1.72 -0.92
C ARG A 19 12.47 -2.04 -2.36
N HIS A 20 12.41 -1.04 -3.23
CA HIS A 20 12.83 -1.16 -4.63
C HIS A 20 13.73 0.03 -4.97
N GLN A 21 14.98 -0.28 -5.35
CA GLN A 21 16.05 0.71 -5.57
C GLN A 21 16.22 1.62 -4.32
N GLU A 22 16.26 2.93 -4.53
CA GLU A 22 16.42 3.97 -3.51
C GLU A 22 15.08 4.42 -2.88
N SER A 23 14.05 3.58 -2.92
CA SER A 23 12.73 3.93 -2.41
C SER A 23 12.03 2.77 -1.71
N TYR A 24 11.20 3.14 -0.75
CA TYR A 24 10.23 2.29 -0.10
C TYR A 24 8.85 2.59 -0.66
N TYR A 25 8.08 1.55 -0.90
CA TYR A 25 6.69 1.58 -1.31
C TYR A 25 5.86 0.89 -0.23
N PHE A 26 4.76 1.50 0.16
CA PHE A 26 3.81 0.98 1.13
C PHE A 26 2.42 0.90 0.52
N ILE A 27 1.79 -0.25 0.71
CA ILE A 27 0.41 -0.54 0.31
C ILE A 27 -0.23 -1.38 1.41
N ALA A 28 -1.53 -1.20 1.64
CA ALA A 28 -2.25 -1.79 2.77
C ALA A 28 -3.76 -1.70 2.54
N SER A 29 -4.53 -2.46 3.33
CA SER A 29 -5.98 -2.31 3.40
C SER A 29 -6.35 -0.97 4.03
N VAL A 30 -7.18 -0.18 3.33
CA VAL A 30 -7.80 1.04 3.87
C VAL A 30 -9.09 0.68 4.61
N PRO A 31 -9.52 1.47 5.61
CA PRO A 31 -10.71 1.13 6.41
C PRO A 31 -11.99 1.00 5.59
N GLU A 32 -12.08 1.72 4.47
CA GLU A 32 -13.24 1.67 3.57
C GLU A 32 -13.26 0.44 2.64
N TYR A 33 -12.15 -0.29 2.53
CA TYR A 33 -11.97 -1.44 1.64
C TYR A 33 -12.43 -1.17 0.19
N ASP A 34 -12.12 0.02 -0.35
CA ASP A 34 -12.69 0.50 -1.63
C ASP A 34 -11.68 0.78 -2.74
N ARG A 35 -10.38 0.74 -2.43
CA ARG A 35 -9.33 1.21 -3.33
C ARG A 35 -7.97 0.62 -2.97
N LEU A 36 -7.06 0.74 -3.92
CA LEU A 36 -5.64 0.47 -3.75
C LEU A 36 -4.90 1.82 -3.74
N GLU A 37 -4.18 2.10 -2.66
CA GLU A 37 -3.36 3.31 -2.53
C GLU A 37 -1.91 2.98 -2.18
N ILE A 38 -0.97 3.69 -2.82
CA ILE A 38 0.47 3.51 -2.59
C ILE A 38 1.04 4.78 -1.98
N ARG A 39 1.90 4.62 -0.98
CA ARG A 39 2.81 5.67 -0.49
C ARG A 39 4.23 5.33 -0.92
N ARG A 40 5.02 6.34 -1.30
CA ARG A 40 6.44 6.18 -1.65
C ARG A 40 7.29 7.17 -0.84
N SER A 41 8.44 6.72 -0.37
CA SER A 41 9.43 7.57 0.31
C SER A 41 10.84 7.02 0.11
N ALA A 42 11.87 7.87 0.13
CA ALA A 42 13.27 7.43 0.11
C ALA A 42 13.68 6.73 1.42
N THR A 43 12.96 6.98 2.53
CA THR A 43 13.20 6.34 3.83
C THR A 43 11.95 5.66 4.34
N LEU A 44 12.13 4.59 5.13
CA LEU A 44 11.03 3.89 5.80
C LEU A 44 10.19 4.87 6.62
N GLU A 45 10.83 5.70 7.45
CA GLU A 45 10.17 6.69 8.31
C GLU A 45 9.36 7.74 7.52
N GLY A 46 9.84 8.16 6.35
CA GLY A 46 9.11 9.11 5.51
C GLY A 46 7.78 8.57 4.97
N LEU A 47 7.55 7.25 4.94
CA LEU A 47 6.25 6.67 4.54
C LEU A 47 5.09 7.12 5.45
N ARG A 48 5.39 7.48 6.71
CA ARG A 48 4.40 7.98 7.66
C ARG A 48 3.77 9.30 7.20
N HIS A 49 4.55 10.12 6.49
CA HIS A 49 4.16 11.45 6.03
C HIS A 49 3.94 11.53 4.52
N ALA A 50 4.35 10.49 3.78
CA ALA A 50 4.13 10.41 2.34
C ALA A 50 2.64 10.43 2.01
N GLN A 51 2.26 11.30 1.07
CA GLN A 51 0.89 11.39 0.60
C GLN A 51 0.51 10.10 -0.16
N PRO A 52 -0.62 9.46 0.19
CA PRO A 52 -1.09 8.29 -0.54
C PRO A 52 -1.59 8.70 -1.93
N VAL A 53 -1.30 7.87 -2.93
CA VAL A 53 -1.82 7.99 -4.29
C VAL A 53 -2.72 6.79 -4.56
N VAL A 54 -3.98 7.06 -4.91
CA VAL A 54 -4.93 6.02 -5.33
C VAL A 54 -4.59 5.60 -6.75
N VAL A 55 -4.25 4.32 -6.93
CA VAL A 55 -3.85 3.76 -8.24
C VAL A 55 -4.96 2.93 -8.89
N TRP A 56 -5.95 2.50 -8.10
CA TRP A 56 -7.12 1.76 -8.58
C TRP A 56 -8.29 1.90 -7.60
N ARG A 57 -9.52 1.93 -8.11
CA ARG A 57 -10.76 1.96 -7.31
C ARG A 57 -11.69 0.83 -7.74
N LYS A 58 -12.42 0.29 -6.77
CA LYS A 58 -13.46 -0.71 -7.04
C LYS A 58 -14.49 -0.16 -8.05
N PRO A 59 -14.98 -0.95 -9.00
CA PRO A 59 -16.15 -0.59 -9.80
C PRO A 59 -17.43 -0.55 -8.94
N ASP A 60 -18.48 0.05 -9.48
CA ASP A 60 -19.78 0.12 -8.81
C ASP A 60 -20.47 -1.25 -8.70
N SER A 61 -20.26 -2.13 -9.68
CA SER A 61 -20.85 -3.47 -9.73
C SER A 61 -19.94 -4.49 -10.43
N GLY A 62 -20.26 -5.78 -10.28
CA GLY A 62 -19.53 -6.90 -10.89
C GLY A 62 -18.35 -7.40 -10.05
N PRO A 63 -17.45 -8.21 -10.64
CA PRO A 63 -16.24 -8.68 -9.97
C PRO A 63 -15.38 -7.52 -9.43
N MET A 64 -14.71 -7.74 -8.29
CA MET A 64 -13.87 -6.75 -7.61
C MET A 64 -14.60 -5.48 -7.13
N SER A 65 -15.94 -5.47 -7.08
CA SER A 65 -16.72 -4.27 -6.70
C SER A 65 -16.91 -4.06 -5.20
N GLN A 66 -16.41 -4.95 -4.35
CA GLN A 66 -16.60 -4.93 -2.89
C GLN A 66 -15.39 -5.52 -2.19
N LEU A 67 -15.13 -5.06 -0.97
CA LEU A 67 -14.19 -5.65 -0.01
C LEU A 67 -12.77 -5.84 -0.57
N ILE A 68 -12.13 -4.73 -0.96
CA ILE A 68 -10.76 -4.72 -1.49
C ILE A 68 -9.76 -4.93 -0.36
N TRP A 69 -9.07 -6.07 -0.35
CA TRP A 69 -8.31 -6.56 0.81
C TRP A 69 -6.86 -6.91 0.50
N ALA A 70 -6.03 -6.71 1.53
CA ALA A 70 -4.65 -7.17 1.70
C ALA A 70 -3.77 -7.06 0.44
N PRO A 71 -3.66 -5.85 -0.14
CA PRO A 71 -2.86 -5.67 -1.35
C PRO A 71 -1.36 -5.80 -1.10
N GLU A 72 -0.65 -6.45 -2.03
CA GLU A 72 0.82 -6.51 -2.06
C GLU A 72 1.38 -6.03 -3.41
N LEU A 73 2.42 -5.20 -3.37
CA LEU A 73 3.07 -4.64 -4.56
C LEU A 73 4.37 -5.38 -4.86
N HIS A 74 4.49 -5.96 -6.04
CA HIS A 74 5.68 -6.67 -6.48
C HIS A 74 6.21 -6.10 -7.80
N GLU A 75 7.52 -6.17 -7.98
CA GLU A 75 8.17 -5.95 -9.28
C GLU A 75 8.70 -7.30 -9.77
N ILE A 76 8.22 -7.73 -10.92
CA ILE A 76 8.51 -9.04 -11.51
C ILE A 76 8.82 -8.82 -12.99
N ASP A 77 10.02 -9.19 -13.42
CA ASP A 77 10.49 -9.08 -14.81
C ASP A 77 10.33 -7.69 -15.44
N GLY A 78 10.66 -6.64 -14.68
CA GLY A 78 10.59 -5.24 -15.10
C GLY A 78 9.18 -4.62 -15.03
N LYS A 79 8.21 -5.33 -14.46
CA LYS A 79 6.80 -4.90 -14.42
C LYS A 79 6.25 -4.90 -13.00
N TRP A 80 5.37 -3.94 -12.74
CA TRP A 80 4.69 -3.78 -11.46
C TRP A 80 3.38 -4.57 -11.43
N TYR A 81 3.20 -5.34 -10.36
CA TYR A 81 1.99 -6.12 -10.10
C TYR A 81 1.47 -5.81 -8.71
N ILE A 82 0.15 -5.67 -8.58
CA ILE A 82 -0.52 -5.60 -7.28
C ILE A 82 -1.43 -6.81 -7.18
N TYR A 83 -1.20 -7.65 -6.19
CA TYR A 83 -2.07 -8.78 -5.85
C TYR A 83 -2.98 -8.35 -4.71
N PHE A 84 -4.29 -8.60 -4.83
CA PHE A 84 -5.29 -8.28 -3.82
C PHE A 84 -6.47 -9.24 -3.94
N ALA A 85 -7.36 -9.23 -2.95
CA ALA A 85 -8.65 -9.93 -2.96
C ALA A 85 -9.81 -8.94 -3.02
#